data_AF-I6QVZ0-F1
#
_entry.id   AF-I6QVZ0-F1
#
_cell.length_a   1.000
_cell.length_b   1.000
_cell.length_c   1.000
_cell.angle_alpha   90.00
_cell.angle_beta   90.00
_cell.angle_gamma   90.00
#
_symmetry.space_group_name_H-M   'P 1'
#
loop_
_entity.id
_entity.type
_entity.pdbx_description
1 polymer ?
#
loop_
_entity_poly.entity_id
_entity_poly.type
_entity_poly.pdbx_seq_one_letter_code
_entity_poly.pdbx_strand_id
1 'polypeptide(L)' 'AEHEFNCSTNAMRSIGSAHTDPFSAMAGAAAALYLPLHGGANEMVLRMLKEIGSLDKVPDYIKRVKAG' A
#
# COMPACT_ATOMS: atom_id res chain seq x y z
N ALA A 1 -0.38 3.93 16.43
CA ALA A 1 -0.34 2.78 15.51
C ALA A 1 1.05 2.76 14.89
N GLU A 2 1.70 1.61 14.90
CA GLU A 2 3.08 1.40 14.48
C GLU A 2 3.14 -0.01 13.89
N HIS A 3 3.94 -0.22 12.85
CA HIS A 3 4.06 -1.53 12.19
C HIS A 3 5.50 -1.74 11.70
N GLU A 4 6.44 -1.44 12.60
CA GLU A 4 7.87 -1.69 12.51
C GLU A 4 8.49 -1.11 11.23
N PHE A 5 9.38 -1.85 10.56
CA PHE A 5 10.16 -1.41 9.41
C PHE A 5 9.49 -1.69 8.07
N ASN A 6 8.20 -1.36 7.96
CA ASN A 6 7.51 -1.38 6.66
C ASN A 6 8.09 -0.35 5.67
N CYS A 7 7.70 -0.44 4.40
CA CYS A 7 8.26 0.36 3.30
C CYS A 7 8.33 1.86 3.60
N SER A 8 7.24 2.48 4.06
CA SER A 8 7.20 3.91 4.38
C SER A 8 8.04 4.27 5.60
N THR A 9 8.08 3.43 6.64
CA THR A 9 8.95 3.65 7.80
C THR A 9 10.42 3.60 7.41
N ASN A 10 10.81 2.62 6.57
CA ASN A 10 12.17 2.51 6.08
C ASN A 10 12.57 3.69 5.16
N ALA A 11 11.64 4.17 4.32
CA ALA A 11 11.85 5.35 3.49
C ALA A 11 12.11 6.60 4.35
N MET A 12 11.30 6.82 5.40
CA MET A 12 11.50 7.93 6.35
C MET A 12 12.89 7.89 6.97
N ARG A 13 13.34 6.71 7.44
CA ARG A 13 14.67 6.53 8.03
C ARG A 13 15.80 6.78 7.04
N SER A 14 15.64 6.30 5.81
CA SER A 14 16.63 6.48 4.75
C SER A 14 16.80 7.97 4.42
N ILE A 15 15.71 8.70 4.26
CA ILE A 15 15.74 10.16 3.99
C ILE A 15 16.28 10.94 5.19
N GLY A 16 15.85 10.59 6.40
CA GLY A 16 16.30 11.23 7.64
C GLY A 16 17.78 11.04 7.93
N SER A 17 18.41 9.96 7.43
CA SER A 17 19.84 9.69 7.65
C SER A 17 20.77 10.76 7.05
N ALA A 18 20.27 11.57 6.11
CA ALA A 18 20.98 12.71 5.54
C ALA A 18 20.86 14.00 6.37
N HIS A 19 20.35 13.95 7.61
CA HIS A 19 19.98 15.10 8.42
C HIS A 19 18.89 15.99 7.78
N THR A 20 18.01 15.36 7.00
CA THR A 20 16.82 16.01 6.41
C THR A 20 15.85 16.43 7.51
N ASP A 21 15.16 17.56 7.32
CA ASP A 21 14.11 18.01 8.23
C ASP A 21 12.95 16.97 8.31
N PRO A 22 12.22 16.92 9.43
CA PRO A 22 11.19 15.90 9.63
C PRO A 22 9.99 16.05 8.67
N PHE A 23 9.69 17.24 8.16
CA PHE A 23 8.58 17.43 7.22
C PHE A 23 8.92 16.84 5.86
N SER A 24 10.13 17.08 5.36
CA SER A 24 10.60 16.48 4.10
C SER A 24 10.74 14.96 4.20
N ALA A 25 11.25 14.44 5.32
CA ALA A 25 11.32 12.99 5.55
C ALA A 25 9.92 12.34 5.62
N MET A 26 8.97 13.00 6.28
CA MET A 26 7.57 12.55 6.36
C MET A 26 6.88 12.62 5.00
N ALA A 27 7.13 13.65 4.18
CA ALA A 27 6.57 13.74 2.83
C ALA A 27 7.01 12.55 1.96
N GLY A 28 8.30 12.17 2.02
CA GLY A 28 8.79 10.98 1.32
C GLY A 28 8.18 9.67 1.85
N ALA A 29 8.00 9.56 3.17
CA ALA A 29 7.33 8.41 3.79
C ALA A 29 5.86 8.29 3.36
N ALA A 30 5.13 9.41 3.30
CA ALA A 30 3.75 9.46 2.85
C ALA A 30 3.61 9.07 1.37
N ALA A 31 4.55 9.51 0.53
CA ALA A 31 4.62 9.09 -0.88
C ALA A 31 4.83 7.57 -1.01
N ALA A 32 5.73 6.99 -0.21
CA ALA A 32 5.94 5.53 -0.17
C ALA A 32 4.72 4.76 0.36
N LEU A 33 3.92 5.36 1.26
CA LEU A 33 2.72 4.75 1.82
C LEU A 33 1.55 4.71 0.82
N TYR A 34 1.30 5.79 0.07
CA TYR A 34 0.12 5.91 -0.78
C TYR A 34 0.06 4.91 -1.96
N LEU A 35 1.18 4.27 -2.30
CA LEU A 35 1.29 3.39 -3.47
C LEU A 35 0.54 2.05 -3.30
N PRO A 36 0.11 1.42 -4.41
CA PRO A 36 -0.81 0.28 -4.40
C PRO A 36 -0.27 -0.99 -3.72
N LEU A 37 1.05 -1.15 -3.59
CA LEU A 37 1.69 -2.29 -2.93
C LEU A 37 1.94 -2.06 -1.44
N HIS A 38 1.50 -0.93 -0.89
CA HIS A 38 1.61 -0.61 0.53
C HIS A 38 0.27 -0.08 1.06
N GLY A 39 0.21 1.17 1.54
CA GLY A 39 -1.01 1.76 2.09
C GLY A 39 -2.14 1.90 1.09
N GLY A 40 -1.85 2.09 -0.21
CA GLY A 40 -2.87 2.17 -1.26
C GLY A 40 -3.61 0.85 -1.52
N ALA A 41 -3.12 -0.27 -0.98
CA ALA A 41 -3.76 -1.57 -1.13
C ALA A 41 -5.20 -1.59 -0.56
N ASN A 42 -5.48 -0.81 0.49
CA ASN A 42 -6.82 -0.77 1.10
C ASN A 42 -7.89 -0.23 0.12
N GLU A 43 -7.59 0.83 -0.62
CA GLU A 43 -8.45 1.40 -1.63
C GLU A 43 -8.62 0.43 -2.79
N MET A 44 -7.54 -0.25 -3.18
CA MET A 44 -7.58 -1.28 -4.21
C MET A 44 -8.44 -2.48 -3.81
N VAL A 45 -8.44 -2.87 -2.53
CA VAL A 45 -9.34 -3.92 -2.01
C VAL A 45 -10.79 -3.49 -2.15
N LEU A 46 -11.15 -2.24 -1.82
CA LEU A 46 -12.52 -1.76 -2.00
C LEU A 46 -12.94 -1.74 -3.48
N ARG A 47 -12.04 -1.34 -4.38
CA ARG A 47 -12.26 -1.38 -5.83
C ARG A 47 -12.44 -2.81 -6.33
N MET A 48 -11.61 -3.74 -5.86
CA MET A 48 -11.72 -5.18 -6.16
C MET A 48 -13.06 -5.75 -5.69
N LEU A 49 -13.47 -5.48 -4.45
CA LEU A 49 -14.74 -5.98 -3.93
C LEU A 49 -15.94 -5.44 -4.72
N LYS A 50 -15.87 -4.17 -5.15
CA LYS A 50 -16.87 -3.58 -6.03
C LYS A 50 -16.90 -4.23 -7.42
N GLU A 51 -15.74 -4.62 -7.96
CA GLU A 51 -15.63 -5.35 -9.22
C GLU A 51 -16.21 -6.77 -9.12
N ILE A 52 -15.94 -7.49 -8.02
CA ILE A 52 -16.48 -8.83 -7.76
C ILE A 52 -18.01 -8.77 -7.67
N GLY A 53 -18.55 -7.81 -6.92
CA GLY A 53 -19.98 -7.53 -6.82
C GLY A 53 -20.81 -8.53 -6.00
N SER A 54 -20.55 -9.84 -6.10
CA SER A 54 -21.30 -10.88 -5.38
C SER A 54 -20.46 -12.14 -5.08
N LEU A 55 -20.88 -12.92 -4.08
CA LEU A 55 -20.12 -14.08 -3.58
C LEU A 55 -19.96 -15.20 -4.61
N ASP A 56 -20.96 -15.40 -5.47
CA ASP A 56 -20.94 -16.41 -6.55
C ASP A 56 -19.85 -16.15 -7.60
N LYS A 57 -19.37 -14.90 -7.73
CA LYS A 57 -18.32 -14.51 -8.68
C LYS A 57 -16.90 -14.62 -8.12
N VAL A 58 -16.75 -14.91 -6.82
CA VAL A 58 -15.44 -15.03 -6.16
C VAL A 58 -14.57 -16.13 -6.78
N PRO A 59 -15.06 -17.36 -7.05
CA PRO A 59 -14.24 -18.42 -7.63
C PRO A 59 -13.65 -18.03 -8.99
N ASP A 60 -14.44 -17.39 -9.86
CA ASP A 60 -14.01 -16.94 -11.18
C ASP A 60 -12.98 -15.81 -11.09
N TYR A 61 -13.20 -14.84 -10.18
CA TYR A 61 -12.24 -13.77 -9.93
C TYR A 61 -10.89 -14.32 -9.46
N ILE A 62 -10.89 -15.28 -8.52
CA ILE A 62 -9.67 -15.93 -8.03
C ILE A 62 -8.97 -16.69 -9.14
N LYS A 63 -9.71 -17.42 -9.99
CA LYS A 63 -9.14 -18.13 -11.14
C LYS A 63 -8.46 -17.16 -12.11
N ARG A 64 -9.08 -16.01 -12.37
CA ARG A 64 -8.51 -14.95 -13.23
C ARG A 64 -7.24 -14.35 -12.65
N VAL A 65 -7.21 -14.04 -11.35
CA VAL A 65 -6.00 -13.51 -10.68
C VAL A 65 -4.85 -14.52 -10.71
N LYS A 66 -5.12 -15.81 -10.49
CA LYS A 66 -4.11 -16.88 -10.54
C LYS A 66 -3.62 -17.20 -11.95
N ALA A 67 -4.38 -16.83 -12.97
CA ALA A 67 -3.99 -16.97 -14.37
C ALA A 67 -3.16 -15.78 -14.87
N GLY A 68 -3.02 -14.73 -14.06
CA GLY A 68 -2.13 -13.60 -14.28
C GLY A 68 -0.67 -13.94 -13.99
#